data_AF-A0AAV7AMW0-F1
#
_entry.id   AF-A0AAV7AMW0-F1
#
_cell.length_a   1.000
_cell.length_b   1.000
_cell.length_c   1.000
_cell.angle_alpha   90.00
_cell.angle_beta   90.00
_cell.angle_gamma   90.00
#
_symmetry.space_group_name_H-M   'P 1'
#
loop_
_entity.id
_entity.type
_entity.pdbx_description
1 polymer ?
#
loop_
_entity_poly.entity_id
_entity_poly.type
_entity_poly.pdbx_seq_one_letter_code
_entity_poly.pdbx_strand_id
1 'polypeptide(L)'
;MKALMTYVSCYYHAFSGAQKAETAANRICKVLAVNQENEQLMEDYERLASDLLEWIRRTIPWLENRAPENTMQAMQQKLEDFRDYRRLHKPPKVQEKCQLEINFNTLQTKLRLSNRPAFMPSEGKMVSDINNAWGGLEQAEKGYEEWLLNEIRRLERLDHLAEKFRQKASIHESWTDGKESMLQKRDYETASLSEIKALLKKHEAFESDLAAHQDRVEQIAAIAQELNELDYYDSPSVNARCQKICDQWDNLGVLTQKRREALEKTEKLLETIDQLYLEYAKRAAPFNNWMEGAMEDLQDTFIVHTIEEIQGLSMAHEQFKATLPEADKERQAILGIHNEVMKIAQTYHVNMSGTNPYSTISTQEINSKWDRVRQLVPKRDQALMEEHARQQQNERLRKQFAAQANVIGPWIQTKMQEIGRIAIEMHGTLEDQINHLRQYEKNIVNYKPKIDQLESDHQQIQEALIFDNKHTNYTMEHIRVGWEQLLTTIARTINEVENQILTRDAKGISQEQMNEFRNSFNHFDREHSGTLGPEEFKACLISLGYDIGNDPQVLKLSCVVMMNNTVHSLSRNFGLVLGFLILK
;
A
#
# COMPACT_ATOMS: atom_id res chain seq x y z
N MET A 1 136.24 -93.74 32.60
CA MET A 1 135.70 -92.49 32.03
C MET A 1 134.80 -91.68 32.99
N LYS A 2 133.95 -92.28 33.85
CA LYS A 2 133.08 -91.50 34.76
C LYS A 2 133.81 -90.66 35.82
N ALA A 3 134.94 -91.12 36.37
CA ALA A 3 135.69 -90.39 37.40
C ALA A 3 136.41 -89.10 36.90
N LEU A 4 136.84 -89.07 35.64
CA LEU A 4 137.44 -87.88 35.01
C LEU A 4 136.42 -86.78 34.76
N MET A 5 135.18 -87.13 34.39
CA MET A 5 134.08 -86.17 34.22
C MET A 5 133.69 -85.47 35.52
N THR A 6 133.73 -86.19 36.66
CA THR A 6 133.44 -85.61 37.96
C THR A 6 134.53 -84.61 38.39
N TYR A 7 135.80 -84.94 38.17
CA TYR A 7 136.92 -84.06 38.54
C TYR A 7 136.99 -82.80 37.65
N VAL A 8 136.76 -82.94 36.34
CA VAL A 8 136.69 -81.81 35.40
C VAL A 8 135.46 -80.94 35.67
N SER A 9 134.33 -81.53 36.08
CA SER A 9 133.13 -80.79 36.50
C SER A 9 133.37 -79.98 37.79
N CYS A 10 134.10 -80.52 38.78
CA CYS A 10 134.46 -79.80 39.99
C CYS A 10 135.39 -78.60 39.71
N TYR A 11 136.39 -78.75 38.83
CA TYR A 11 137.27 -77.64 38.42
C TYR A 11 136.53 -76.58 37.59
N TYR A 12 135.65 -77.00 36.67
CA TYR A 12 134.80 -76.07 35.92
C TYR A 12 133.87 -75.28 36.85
N HIS A 13 133.33 -75.91 37.89
CA HIS A 13 132.48 -75.23 38.86
C HIS A 13 133.23 -74.26 39.79
N ALA A 14 134.50 -74.51 40.10
CA ALA A 14 135.36 -73.65 40.91
C ALA A 14 135.94 -72.46 40.13
N PHE A 15 136.32 -72.65 38.86
CA PHE A 15 136.92 -71.61 38.02
C PHE A 15 135.90 -70.80 37.18
N SER A 16 134.68 -71.29 36.92
CA SER A 16 133.68 -70.54 36.13
C SER A 16 132.90 -69.47 36.93
N GLY A 17 133.37 -69.09 38.12
CA GLY A 17 132.73 -68.08 38.97
C GLY A 17 132.43 -66.76 38.26
N ALA A 18 133.35 -66.26 37.42
CA ALA A 18 133.16 -65.03 36.65
C ALA A 18 132.08 -65.17 35.56
N GLN A 19 132.06 -66.28 34.82
CA GLN A 19 131.07 -66.56 33.78
C GLN A 19 129.67 -66.83 34.36
N LYS A 20 129.61 -67.45 35.55
CA LYS A 20 128.37 -67.63 36.33
C LYS A 20 127.83 -66.28 36.83
N ALA A 21 128.68 -65.37 37.30
CA ALA A 21 128.29 -64.03 37.72
C ALA A 21 127.77 -63.19 36.55
N GLU A 22 128.42 -63.22 35.39
CA GLU A 22 127.97 -62.54 34.17
C GLU A 22 126.64 -63.12 33.63
N THR A 23 126.48 -64.44 33.68
CA THR A 23 125.21 -65.10 33.29
C THR A 23 124.08 -64.74 34.27
N ALA A 24 124.38 -64.62 35.56
CA ALA A 24 123.43 -64.15 36.56
C ALA A 24 123.05 -62.68 36.36
N ALA A 25 124.02 -61.80 36.09
CA ALA A 25 123.79 -60.39 35.78
C ALA A 25 122.93 -60.23 34.52
N ASN A 26 123.22 -60.96 33.44
CA ASN A 26 122.40 -60.95 32.22
C ASN A 26 120.97 -61.47 32.45
N ARG A 27 120.78 -62.45 33.35
CA ARG A 27 119.44 -62.90 33.75
C ARG A 27 118.71 -61.82 34.54
N ILE A 28 119.38 -61.14 35.47
CA ILE A 28 118.81 -60.02 36.24
C ILE A 28 118.43 -58.87 35.29
N CYS A 29 119.30 -58.49 34.35
CA CYS A 29 119.01 -57.44 33.37
C CYS A 29 117.80 -57.78 32.49
N LYS A 30 117.64 -59.04 32.05
CA LYS A 30 116.45 -59.46 31.30
C LYS A 30 115.17 -59.39 32.14
N VAL A 31 115.23 -59.81 33.40
CA VAL A 31 114.09 -59.71 34.33
C VAL A 31 113.74 -58.26 34.62
N LEU A 32 114.74 -57.38 34.72
CA LEU A 32 114.58 -55.96 34.96
C LEU A 32 114.02 -55.22 33.75
N ALA A 33 114.43 -55.56 32.53
CA ALA A 33 113.84 -55.03 31.30
C ALA A 33 112.35 -55.40 31.17
N VAL A 34 111.99 -56.66 31.45
CA VAL A 34 110.58 -57.11 31.47
C VAL A 34 109.79 -56.38 32.57
N ASN A 35 110.41 -56.06 33.71
CA ASN A 35 109.78 -55.25 34.75
C ASN A 35 109.51 -53.83 34.28
N GLN A 36 110.51 -53.15 33.72
CA GLN A 36 110.38 -51.79 33.21
C GLN A 36 109.30 -51.69 32.13
N GLU A 37 109.23 -52.67 31.21
CA GLU A 37 108.14 -52.71 30.22
C GLU A 37 106.76 -52.90 30.86
N ASN A 38 106.65 -53.73 31.90
CA ASN A 38 105.37 -53.93 32.59
C ASN A 38 104.97 -52.69 33.40
N GLU A 39 105.92 -52.03 34.06
CA GLU A 39 105.71 -50.75 34.76
C GLU A 39 105.26 -49.66 33.78
N GLN A 40 105.90 -49.55 32.62
CA GLN A 40 105.48 -48.63 31.57
C GLN A 40 104.05 -48.90 31.09
N LEU A 41 103.69 -50.17 30.86
CA LEU A 41 102.33 -50.56 30.46
C LEU A 41 101.28 -50.30 31.57
N MET A 42 101.67 -50.43 32.85
CA MET A 42 100.82 -50.09 34.00
C MET A 42 100.58 -48.58 34.06
N GLU A 43 101.63 -47.77 33.93
CA GLU A 43 101.54 -46.31 33.91
C GLU A 43 100.73 -45.79 32.72
N ASP A 44 100.94 -46.37 31.53
CA ASP A 44 100.19 -46.01 30.33
C ASP A 44 98.69 -46.36 30.48
N TYR A 45 98.36 -47.49 31.11
CA TYR A 45 96.96 -47.82 31.44
C TYR A 45 96.37 -46.81 32.42
N GLU A 46 97.06 -46.51 33.52
CA GLU A 46 96.61 -45.59 34.56
C GLU A 46 96.40 -44.17 34.04
N ARG A 47 97.30 -43.68 33.19
CA ARG A 47 97.19 -42.37 32.55
C ARG A 47 95.99 -42.33 31.61
N LEU A 48 95.89 -43.28 30.68
CA LEU A 48 94.77 -43.33 29.73
C LEU A 48 93.42 -43.50 30.44
N ALA A 49 93.35 -44.31 31.50
CA ALA A 49 92.15 -44.48 32.31
C ALA A 49 91.74 -43.17 33.00
N SER A 50 92.71 -42.43 33.55
CA SER A 50 92.47 -41.14 34.22
C SER A 50 91.95 -40.09 33.25
N ASP A 51 92.62 -39.95 32.10
CA ASP A 51 92.27 -38.98 31.07
C ASP A 51 90.87 -39.27 30.49
N LEU A 52 90.57 -40.54 30.21
CA LEU A 52 89.28 -40.97 29.69
C LEU A 52 88.14 -40.76 30.71
N LEU A 53 88.33 -41.17 31.97
CA LEU A 53 87.33 -40.99 33.02
C LEU A 53 87.11 -39.51 33.37
N GLU A 54 88.16 -38.69 33.35
CA GLU A 54 88.03 -37.24 33.52
C GLU A 54 87.25 -36.61 32.36
N TRP A 55 87.56 -37.00 31.12
CA TRP A 55 86.81 -36.53 29.95
C TRP A 55 85.33 -36.92 30.03
N ILE A 56 85.01 -38.17 30.38
CA ILE A 56 83.61 -38.63 30.58
C ILE A 56 82.92 -37.78 31.65
N ARG A 57 83.56 -37.59 32.82
CA ARG A 57 83.01 -36.79 33.92
C ARG A 57 82.74 -35.33 33.54
N ARG A 58 83.57 -34.74 32.67
CA ARG A 58 83.37 -33.37 32.17
C ARG A 58 82.31 -33.28 31.08
N THR A 59 82.14 -34.34 30.29
CA THR A 59 81.25 -34.37 29.11
C THR A 59 79.80 -34.65 29.50
N ILE A 60 79.56 -35.52 30.50
CA ILE A 60 78.20 -35.86 30.94
C ILE A 60 77.36 -34.62 31.32
N PRO A 61 77.84 -33.67 32.15
CA PRO A 61 77.06 -32.48 32.49
C PRO A 61 76.69 -31.60 31.29
N TRP A 62 77.52 -31.58 30.25
CA TRP A 62 77.22 -30.85 29.01
C TRP A 62 76.08 -31.52 28.23
N LEU A 63 76.07 -32.86 28.16
CA LEU A 63 74.99 -33.65 27.54
C LEU A 63 73.70 -33.63 28.39
N GLU A 64 73.81 -33.48 29.70
CA GLU A 64 72.65 -33.38 30.60
C GLU A 64 72.04 -31.97 30.62
N ASN A 65 72.75 -30.96 30.10
CA ASN A 65 72.26 -29.59 30.04
C ASN A 65 71.17 -29.43 28.96
N ARG A 66 69.91 -29.60 29.36
CA ARG A 66 68.72 -29.48 28.50
C ARG A 66 68.09 -28.09 28.54
N ALA A 67 68.90 -27.05 28.46
CA ALA A 67 68.41 -25.67 28.43
C ALA A 67 67.78 -25.36 27.06
N PRO A 68 66.46 -25.10 26.96
CA PRO A 68 65.83 -24.73 25.70
C PRO A 68 66.31 -23.35 25.25
N GLU A 69 66.42 -23.17 23.94
CA GLU A 69 66.67 -21.85 23.33
C GLU A 69 65.41 -21.35 22.64
N ASN A 70 65.25 -20.03 22.59
CA ASN A 70 64.02 -19.42 22.05
C ASN A 70 64.00 -19.33 20.51
N THR A 71 65.13 -19.56 19.84
CA THR A 71 65.23 -19.42 18.38
C THR A 71 65.68 -20.72 17.72
N MET A 72 65.09 -21.01 16.56
CA MET A 72 65.49 -22.15 15.73
C MET A 72 66.99 -22.11 15.39
N GLN A 73 67.52 -20.92 15.12
CA GLN A 73 68.94 -20.73 14.81
C GLN A 73 69.87 -21.14 15.98
N ALA A 74 69.52 -20.77 17.22
CA ALA A 74 70.30 -21.16 18.39
C ALA A 74 70.26 -22.68 18.63
N MET A 75 69.11 -23.32 18.42
CA MET A 75 69.00 -24.78 18.51
C MET A 75 69.74 -25.51 17.37
N GLN A 76 69.76 -24.95 16.17
CA GLN A 76 70.57 -25.46 15.05
C GLN A 76 72.06 -25.39 15.37
N GLN A 77 72.53 -24.32 16.03
CA GLN A 77 73.92 -24.23 16.48
C GLN A 77 74.24 -25.33 17.51
N LYS A 78 73.36 -25.57 18.50
CA LYS A 78 73.54 -26.68 19.46
C LYS A 78 73.58 -28.05 18.78
N LEU A 79 72.81 -28.23 17.70
CA LEU A 79 72.85 -29.45 16.90
C LEU A 79 74.19 -29.60 16.15
N GLU A 80 74.73 -28.51 15.59
CA GLU A 80 76.06 -28.52 14.96
C GLU A 80 77.16 -28.81 15.99
N ASP A 81 77.12 -28.19 17.18
CA ASP A 81 78.07 -28.48 18.26
C ASP A 81 78.00 -29.96 18.66
N PHE A 82 76.81 -30.56 18.69
CA PHE A 82 76.62 -32.00 18.93
C PHE A 82 77.13 -32.88 17.78
N ARG A 83 76.97 -32.44 16.52
CA ARG A 83 77.52 -33.12 15.35
C ARG A 83 79.05 -33.10 15.37
N ASP A 84 79.65 -31.98 15.71
CA ASP A 84 81.10 -31.82 15.85
C ASP A 84 81.64 -32.69 16.99
N TYR A 85 80.94 -32.72 18.13
CA TYR A 85 81.23 -33.65 19.21
C TYR A 85 81.25 -35.12 18.71
N ARG A 86 80.20 -35.55 17.98
CA ARG A 86 80.12 -36.94 17.48
C ARG A 86 81.10 -37.26 16.36
N ARG A 87 81.49 -36.29 15.54
CA ARG A 87 82.37 -36.48 14.36
C ARG A 87 83.85 -36.35 14.68
N LEU A 88 84.23 -35.42 15.55
CA LEU A 88 85.62 -35.05 15.79
C LEU A 88 86.10 -35.46 17.17
N HIS A 89 85.28 -35.23 18.21
CA HIS A 89 85.73 -35.38 19.60
C HIS A 89 85.50 -36.78 20.18
N LYS A 90 84.38 -37.43 19.88
CA LYS A 90 84.04 -38.77 20.38
C LYS A 90 84.87 -39.91 19.74
N PRO A 91 85.09 -39.96 18.41
CA PRO A 91 85.79 -41.09 17.78
C PRO A 91 87.19 -41.41 18.34
N PRO A 92 88.09 -40.44 18.61
CA PRO A 92 89.38 -40.76 19.22
C PRO A 92 89.21 -41.33 20.64
N LYS A 93 88.19 -40.92 21.40
CA LYS A 93 87.92 -41.45 22.74
C LYS A 93 87.38 -42.88 22.74
N VAL A 94 86.63 -43.27 21.70
CA VAL A 94 86.27 -44.67 21.45
C VAL A 94 87.52 -45.52 21.21
N GLN A 95 88.47 -44.99 20.42
CA GLN A 95 89.74 -45.67 20.16
C GLN A 95 90.60 -45.77 21.43
N GLU A 96 90.68 -44.71 22.24
CA GLU A 96 91.38 -44.73 23.54
C GLU A 96 90.78 -45.77 24.50
N LYS A 97 89.43 -45.88 24.57
CA LYS A 97 88.75 -46.94 25.35
C LYS A 97 89.16 -48.33 24.88
N CYS A 98 89.14 -48.58 23.58
CA CYS A 98 89.56 -49.86 23.00
C CYS A 98 91.03 -50.16 23.28
N GLN A 99 91.91 -49.16 23.11
CA GLN A 99 93.34 -49.28 23.38
C GLN A 99 93.62 -49.58 24.86
N LEU A 100 92.85 -48.99 25.77
CA LEU A 100 92.94 -49.24 27.20
C LEU A 100 92.60 -50.70 27.54
N GLU A 101 91.55 -51.26 26.93
CA GLU A 101 91.20 -52.68 27.10
C GLU A 101 92.27 -53.61 26.51
N ILE A 102 92.86 -53.25 25.35
CA ILE A 102 93.99 -53.98 24.75
C ILE A 102 95.21 -53.96 25.68
N ASN A 103 95.57 -52.79 26.22
CA ASN A 103 96.69 -52.63 27.14
C ASN A 103 96.49 -53.47 28.40
N PHE A 104 95.29 -53.47 28.97
CA PHE A 104 94.95 -54.29 30.13
C PHE A 104 95.09 -55.79 29.83
N ASN A 105 94.49 -56.27 28.74
CA ASN A 105 94.53 -57.69 28.37
C ASN A 105 95.96 -58.18 28.06
N THR A 106 96.75 -57.33 27.40
CA THR A 106 98.16 -57.59 27.09
C THR A 106 98.99 -57.69 28.38
N LEU A 107 98.81 -56.74 29.29
CA LEU A 107 99.50 -56.69 30.57
C LEU A 107 99.13 -57.89 31.46
N GLN A 108 97.84 -58.23 31.57
CA GLN A 108 97.37 -59.42 32.29
C GLN A 108 98.01 -60.71 31.75
N THR A 109 98.07 -60.84 30.43
CA THR A 109 98.69 -62.01 29.77
C THR A 109 100.20 -62.06 30.02
N LYS A 110 100.91 -60.92 29.89
CA LYS A 110 102.35 -60.81 30.18
C LYS A 110 102.70 -61.19 31.62
N LEU A 111 101.90 -60.72 32.59
CA LEU A 111 102.09 -61.01 34.02
C LEU A 111 101.81 -62.48 34.35
N ARG A 112 100.76 -63.06 33.77
CA ARG A 112 100.42 -64.49 33.92
C ARG A 112 101.52 -65.40 33.38
N LEU A 113 102.03 -65.14 32.17
CA LEU A 113 103.11 -65.94 31.56
C LEU A 113 104.42 -65.86 32.36
N SER A 114 104.61 -64.78 33.11
CA SER A 114 105.80 -64.54 33.95
C SER A 114 105.64 -65.03 35.39
N ASN A 115 104.53 -65.70 35.74
CA ASN A 115 104.17 -66.11 37.11
C ASN A 115 104.21 -64.94 38.14
N ARG A 116 103.75 -63.75 37.72
CA ARG A 116 103.67 -62.56 38.56
C ARG A 116 102.22 -62.29 38.99
N PRO A 117 102.00 -61.56 40.11
CA PRO A 117 100.67 -61.13 40.50
C PRO A 117 99.97 -60.36 39.37
N ALA A 118 98.65 -60.55 39.26
CA ALA A 118 97.82 -59.82 38.31
C ALA A 118 97.85 -58.32 38.61
N PHE A 119 97.88 -57.50 37.57
CA PHE A 119 97.75 -56.06 37.73
C PHE A 119 96.33 -55.73 38.19
N MET A 120 96.20 -54.98 39.29
CA MET A 120 94.93 -54.40 39.71
C MET A 120 95.07 -52.89 39.60
N PRO A 121 94.30 -52.23 38.72
CA PRO A 121 94.27 -50.78 38.64
C PRO A 121 93.84 -50.13 39.96
N SER A 122 94.14 -48.85 40.10
CA SER A 122 93.66 -48.01 41.21
C SER A 122 92.14 -48.03 41.31
N GLU A 123 91.61 -47.82 42.52
CA GLU A 123 90.17 -47.84 42.81
C GLU A 123 89.39 -46.88 41.89
N GLY A 124 88.29 -47.37 41.29
CA GLY A 124 87.47 -46.61 40.34
C GLY A 124 88.03 -46.53 38.92
N LYS A 125 89.15 -47.20 38.62
CA LYS A 125 89.74 -47.30 37.27
C LYS A 125 89.74 -48.72 36.73
N MET A 126 88.90 -49.61 37.25
CA MET A 126 88.77 -50.94 36.67
C MET A 126 88.13 -50.86 35.29
N VAL A 127 88.43 -51.83 34.42
CA VAL A 127 87.80 -51.93 33.09
C VAL A 127 86.27 -52.00 33.19
N SER A 128 85.72 -52.60 34.26
CA SER A 128 84.28 -52.60 34.54
C SER A 128 83.74 -51.19 34.84
N ASP A 129 84.47 -50.40 35.62
CA ASP A 129 84.06 -49.05 36.01
C ASP A 129 84.10 -48.10 34.82
N ILE A 130 85.12 -48.24 33.96
CA ILE A 130 85.24 -47.51 32.69
C ILE A 130 84.09 -47.88 31.74
N ASN A 131 83.71 -49.15 31.67
CA ASN A 131 82.57 -49.59 30.87
C ASN A 131 81.23 -49.05 31.42
N ASN A 132 81.06 -49.01 32.75
CA ASN A 132 79.88 -48.41 33.37
C ASN A 132 79.82 -46.89 33.13
N ALA A 133 80.94 -46.17 33.30
CA ALA A 133 81.02 -44.74 33.03
C ALA A 133 80.74 -44.41 31.55
N TRP A 134 81.27 -45.24 30.65
CA TRP A 134 81.00 -45.14 29.22
C TRP A 134 79.52 -45.41 28.88
N GLY A 135 78.90 -46.40 29.52
CA GLY A 135 77.45 -46.66 29.38
C GLY A 135 76.59 -45.48 29.85
N GLY A 136 76.99 -44.83 30.95
CA GLY A 136 76.34 -43.59 31.42
C GLY A 136 76.46 -42.44 30.42
N LEU A 137 77.64 -42.28 29.79
CA LEU A 137 77.83 -41.31 28.71
C LEU A 137 76.92 -41.61 27.51
N GLU A 138 76.84 -42.86 27.05
CA GLU A 138 75.98 -43.27 25.93
C GLU A 138 74.49 -43.03 26.22
N GLN A 139 74.05 -43.23 27.48
CA GLN A 139 72.69 -42.93 27.91
C GLN A 139 72.41 -41.41 27.88
N ALA A 140 73.34 -40.60 28.39
CA ALA A 140 73.23 -39.14 28.35
C ALA A 140 73.17 -38.63 26.91
N GLU A 141 74.01 -39.16 26.02
CA GLU A 141 73.99 -38.83 24.59
C GLU A 141 72.66 -39.13 23.92
N LYS A 142 72.10 -40.33 24.16
CA LYS A 142 70.80 -40.71 23.61
C LYS A 142 69.70 -39.77 24.08
N GLY A 143 69.69 -39.45 25.38
CA GLY A 143 68.70 -38.52 25.94
C GLY A 143 68.85 -37.08 25.40
N TYR A 144 70.08 -36.63 25.17
CA TYR A 144 70.35 -35.31 24.61
C TYR A 144 69.96 -35.22 23.12
N GLU A 145 70.24 -36.26 22.33
CA GLU A 145 69.85 -36.35 20.92
C GLU A 145 68.31 -36.35 20.77
N GLU A 146 67.60 -37.16 21.56
CA GLU A 146 66.14 -37.19 21.56
C GLU A 146 65.53 -35.83 21.97
N TRP A 147 66.09 -35.19 23.01
CA TRP A 147 65.67 -33.86 23.45
C TRP A 147 65.89 -32.79 22.37
N LEU A 148 67.09 -32.71 21.79
CA LEU A 148 67.43 -31.76 20.72
C LEU A 148 66.47 -31.88 19.53
N LEU A 149 66.20 -33.11 19.08
CA LEU A 149 65.31 -33.37 17.94
C LEU A 149 63.85 -33.03 18.25
N ASN A 150 63.38 -33.28 19.47
CA ASN A 150 62.04 -32.89 19.88
C ASN A 150 61.90 -31.37 19.96
N GLU A 151 62.91 -30.69 20.50
CA GLU A 151 62.90 -29.24 20.67
C GLU A 151 63.00 -28.51 19.34
N ILE A 152 63.83 -28.99 18.40
CA ILE A 152 63.88 -28.43 17.03
C ILE A 152 62.53 -28.58 16.32
N ARG A 153 61.88 -29.74 16.42
CA ARG A 153 60.55 -29.96 15.84
C ARG A 153 59.48 -29.08 16.48
N ARG A 154 59.56 -28.85 17.80
CA ARG A 154 58.68 -27.93 18.53
C ARG A 154 58.84 -26.50 18.02
N LEU A 155 60.07 -26.00 17.93
CA LEU A 155 60.37 -24.65 17.45
C LEU A 155 59.97 -24.46 15.98
N GLU A 156 60.22 -25.45 15.12
CA GLU A 156 59.80 -25.39 13.71
C GLU A 156 58.26 -25.29 13.58
N ARG A 157 57.52 -26.05 14.40
CA ARG A 157 56.05 -25.94 14.47
C ARG A 157 55.62 -24.58 14.99
N LEU A 158 56.26 -24.06 16.04
CA LEU A 158 55.97 -22.74 16.60
C LEU A 158 56.18 -21.62 15.59
N ASP A 159 57.30 -21.61 14.87
CA ASP A 159 57.59 -20.60 13.85
C ASP A 159 56.56 -20.66 12.70
N HIS A 160 56.19 -21.87 12.27
CA HIS A 160 55.16 -22.06 11.26
C HIS A 160 53.78 -21.55 11.70
N LEU A 161 53.37 -21.90 12.92
CA LEU A 161 52.08 -21.46 13.48
C LEU A 161 52.05 -19.94 13.72
N ALA A 162 53.13 -19.36 14.23
CA ALA A 162 53.24 -17.93 14.49
C ALA A 162 53.15 -17.12 13.18
N GLU A 163 53.80 -17.58 12.12
CA GLU A 163 53.69 -16.94 10.80
C GLU A 163 52.29 -17.12 10.20
N LYS A 164 51.70 -18.31 10.31
CA LYS A 164 50.33 -18.56 9.87
C LYS A 164 49.31 -17.69 10.62
N PHE A 165 49.49 -17.51 11.94
CA PHE A 165 48.69 -16.59 12.76
C PHE A 165 48.84 -15.15 12.25
N ARG A 166 50.08 -14.66 12.07
CA ARG A 166 50.36 -13.30 11.60
C ARG A 166 49.68 -13.01 10.26
N GLN A 167 49.79 -13.92 9.31
CA GLN A 167 49.18 -13.79 7.98
C GLN A 167 47.65 -13.77 8.07
N LYS A 168 47.03 -14.77 8.74
CA LYS A 168 45.57 -14.86 8.86
C LYS A 168 44.98 -13.66 9.61
N ALA A 169 45.61 -13.26 10.72
CA ALA A 169 45.19 -12.10 11.50
C ALA A 169 45.26 -10.80 10.67
N SER A 170 46.37 -10.57 9.96
CA SER A 170 46.52 -9.37 9.13
C SER A 170 45.49 -9.29 8.00
N ILE A 171 45.19 -10.42 7.34
CA ILE A 171 44.17 -10.46 6.28
C ILE A 171 42.78 -10.22 6.87
N HIS A 172 42.49 -10.76 8.06
CA HIS A 172 41.22 -10.52 8.74
C HIS A 172 41.05 -9.04 9.13
N GLU A 173 42.05 -8.45 9.78
CA GLU A 173 42.06 -7.04 10.17
C GLU A 173 41.85 -6.11 8.96
N SER A 174 42.56 -6.37 7.86
CA SER A 174 42.39 -5.61 6.61
C SER A 174 40.98 -5.73 6.02
N TRP A 175 40.31 -6.87 6.20
CA TRP A 175 38.93 -7.04 5.74
C TRP A 175 37.93 -6.34 6.65
N THR A 176 38.17 -6.34 7.97
CA THR A 176 37.32 -5.64 8.96
C THR A 176 37.45 -4.12 8.92
N ASP A 177 38.55 -3.59 8.37
CA ASP A 177 38.79 -2.15 8.33
C ASP A 177 37.63 -1.39 7.64
N GLY A 178 37.15 -0.33 8.29
CA GLY A 178 36.01 0.48 7.83
C GLY A 178 34.62 -0.15 7.92
N LYS A 179 34.47 -1.46 8.19
CA LYS A 179 33.16 -2.13 8.25
C LYS A 179 32.27 -1.62 9.38
N GLU A 180 32.83 -1.40 10.57
CA GLU A 180 32.08 -0.86 11.70
C GLU A 180 31.51 0.53 11.38
N SER A 181 32.31 1.40 10.77
CA SER A 181 31.89 2.73 10.32
C SER A 181 30.76 2.64 9.29
N MET A 182 30.85 1.69 8.34
CA MET A 182 29.78 1.43 7.38
C MET A 182 28.47 1.01 8.08
N LEU A 183 28.54 0.08 9.03
CA LEU A 183 27.37 -0.45 9.74
C LEU A 183 26.65 0.63 10.58
N GLN A 184 27.40 1.59 11.12
CA GLN A 184 26.86 2.69 11.94
C GLN A 184 26.22 3.82 11.13
N LYS A 185 26.37 3.85 9.80
CA LYS A 185 25.74 4.87 8.95
C LYS A 185 24.22 4.82 9.08
N ARG A 186 23.57 5.99 9.15
CA ARG A 186 22.11 6.10 9.23
C ARG A 186 21.48 6.57 7.92
N ASP A 187 22.01 6.07 6.82
CA ASP A 187 21.54 6.33 5.45
C ASP A 187 20.09 5.89 5.21
N TYR A 188 19.58 4.95 6.01
CA TYR A 188 18.19 4.52 5.96
C TYR A 188 17.18 5.55 6.47
N GLU A 189 17.58 6.51 7.32
CA GLU A 189 16.65 7.51 7.88
C GLU A 189 16.11 8.48 6.82
N THR A 190 16.85 8.70 5.74
CA THR A 190 16.48 9.60 4.64
C THR A 190 16.18 8.87 3.33
N ALA A 191 16.16 7.54 3.34
CA ALA A 191 15.96 6.73 2.15
C ALA A 191 14.48 6.66 1.74
N SER A 192 14.22 6.67 0.44
CA SER A 192 12.93 6.30 -0.14
C SER A 192 12.67 4.79 -0.06
N LEU A 193 11.43 4.36 -0.33
CA LEU A 193 11.04 2.95 -0.27
C LEU A 193 11.84 2.05 -1.24
N SER A 194 12.24 2.56 -2.41
CA SER A 194 13.08 1.80 -3.33
C SER A 194 14.53 1.72 -2.87
N GLU A 195 15.05 2.81 -2.30
CA GLU A 195 16.40 2.89 -1.75
C GLU A 195 16.57 1.99 -0.53
N ILE A 196 15.61 1.98 0.41
CA ILE A 196 15.67 1.10 1.60
C ILE A 196 15.68 -0.38 1.20
N LYS A 197 14.87 -0.77 0.21
CA LYS A 197 14.85 -2.14 -0.35
C LYS A 197 16.21 -2.50 -0.98
N ALA A 198 16.82 -1.56 -1.68
CA ALA A 198 18.17 -1.76 -2.22
C ALA A 198 19.23 -1.87 -1.12
N LEU A 199 19.11 -1.08 -0.04
CA LEU A 199 20.00 -1.16 1.13
C LEU A 199 19.86 -2.50 1.87
N LEU A 200 18.64 -3.00 2.06
CA LEU A 200 18.39 -4.33 2.65
C LEU A 200 19.06 -5.44 1.85
N LYS A 201 18.92 -5.42 0.51
CA LYS A 201 19.58 -6.41 -0.35
C LYS A 201 21.11 -6.34 -0.28
N LYS A 202 21.67 -5.12 -0.18
CA LYS A 202 23.12 -4.94 0.04
C LYS A 202 23.55 -5.45 1.42
N HIS A 203 22.72 -5.26 2.44
CA HIS A 203 22.96 -5.73 3.80
C HIS A 203 22.92 -7.27 3.87
N GLU A 204 21.97 -7.91 3.19
CA GLU A 204 21.91 -9.37 3.08
C GLU A 204 23.18 -9.95 2.43
N ALA A 205 23.69 -9.31 1.37
CA ALA A 205 24.96 -9.69 0.75
C ALA A 205 26.15 -9.53 1.72
N PHE A 206 26.15 -8.47 2.52
CA PHE A 206 27.16 -8.25 3.56
C PHE A 206 27.10 -9.34 4.65
N GLU A 207 25.91 -9.76 5.07
CA GLU A 207 25.73 -10.81 6.07
C GLU A 207 26.19 -12.18 5.56
N SER A 208 25.97 -12.46 4.27
CA SER A 208 26.50 -13.66 3.64
C SER A 208 28.03 -13.65 3.60
N ASP A 209 28.65 -12.52 3.25
CA ASP A 209 30.11 -12.33 3.30
C ASP A 209 30.64 -12.47 4.74
N LEU A 210 29.96 -11.86 5.72
CA LEU A 210 30.28 -11.99 7.14
C LEU A 210 30.24 -13.45 7.58
N ALA A 211 29.19 -14.21 7.25
CA ALA A 211 29.10 -15.63 7.59
C ALA A 211 30.25 -16.46 6.98
N ALA A 212 30.69 -16.16 5.76
CA ALA A 212 31.81 -16.85 5.12
C ALA A 212 33.16 -16.60 5.82
N HIS A 213 33.28 -15.51 6.58
CA HIS A 213 34.48 -15.15 7.32
C HIS A 213 34.55 -15.75 8.74
N GLN A 214 33.48 -16.39 9.22
CA GLN A 214 33.41 -17.03 10.55
C GLN A 214 34.52 -18.07 10.77
N ASP A 215 34.69 -19.00 9.83
CA ASP A 215 35.72 -20.06 9.88
C ASP A 215 37.14 -19.47 10.01
N ARG A 216 37.39 -18.30 9.43
CA ARG A 216 38.69 -17.63 9.55
C ARG A 216 38.98 -17.19 10.98
N VAL A 217 37.98 -16.65 11.68
CA VAL A 217 38.11 -16.21 13.08
C VAL A 217 38.34 -17.41 13.98
N GLU A 218 37.59 -18.49 13.78
CA GLU A 218 37.75 -19.75 14.51
C GLU A 218 39.15 -20.35 14.32
N GLN A 219 39.68 -20.32 13.10
CA GLN A 219 41.05 -20.77 12.83
C GLN A 219 42.11 -19.88 13.48
N ILE A 220 41.92 -18.56 13.52
CA ILE A 220 42.86 -17.65 14.20
C ILE A 220 42.90 -17.97 15.70
N ALA A 221 41.73 -18.16 16.32
CA ALA A 221 41.63 -18.53 17.73
C ALA A 221 42.25 -19.90 18.02
N ALA A 222 41.99 -20.91 17.16
CA ALA A 222 42.57 -22.24 17.32
C ALA A 222 44.11 -22.23 17.20
N ILE A 223 44.66 -21.47 16.26
CA ILE A 223 46.13 -21.34 16.12
C ILE A 223 46.72 -20.61 17.33
N ALA A 224 46.07 -19.55 17.83
CA ALA A 224 46.52 -18.85 19.03
C ALA A 224 46.53 -19.78 20.27
N GLN A 225 45.51 -20.63 20.41
CA GLN A 225 45.46 -21.65 21.46
C GLN A 225 46.59 -22.66 21.32
N GLU A 226 46.83 -23.19 20.11
CA GLU A 226 47.92 -24.14 19.86
C GLU A 226 49.30 -23.53 20.16
N LEU A 227 49.50 -22.25 19.85
CA LEU A 227 50.73 -21.51 20.22
C LEU A 227 50.91 -21.41 21.74
N ASN A 228 49.82 -21.25 22.51
CA ASN A 228 49.87 -21.26 23.98
C ASN A 228 50.20 -22.64 24.54
N GLU A 229 49.59 -23.70 23.99
CA GLU A 229 49.85 -25.08 24.43
C GLU A 229 51.30 -25.52 24.20
N LEU A 230 51.98 -24.87 23.24
CA LEU A 230 53.39 -25.09 22.92
C LEU A 230 54.33 -24.10 23.63
N ASP A 231 53.87 -23.30 24.60
CA ASP A 231 54.67 -22.31 25.34
C ASP A 231 55.46 -21.35 24.42
N TYR A 232 54.76 -20.74 23.45
CA TYR A 232 55.35 -19.74 22.57
C TYR A 232 55.80 -18.48 23.33
N TYR A 233 57.00 -17.98 23.04
CA TYR A 233 57.60 -16.87 23.81
C TYR A 233 56.79 -15.56 23.75
N ASP A 234 56.10 -15.30 22.63
CA ASP A 234 55.27 -14.10 22.41
C ASP A 234 53.76 -14.41 22.46
N SER A 235 53.39 -15.49 23.15
CA SER A 235 51.99 -15.83 23.45
C SER A 235 51.17 -14.65 24.01
N PRO A 236 51.69 -13.79 24.91
CA PRO A 236 50.93 -12.64 25.41
C PRO A 236 50.46 -11.68 24.30
N SER A 237 51.32 -11.37 23.32
CA SER A 237 50.98 -10.48 22.21
C SER A 237 50.00 -11.15 21.23
N VAL A 238 50.21 -12.44 20.94
CA VAL A 238 49.29 -13.25 20.12
C VAL A 238 47.89 -13.27 20.75
N ASN A 239 47.80 -13.51 22.05
CA ASN A 239 46.52 -13.56 22.77
C ASN A 239 45.83 -12.20 22.81
N ALA A 240 46.58 -11.13 23.09
CA ALA A 240 46.02 -9.77 23.07
C ALA A 240 45.45 -9.40 21.70
N ARG A 241 46.15 -9.77 20.61
CA ARG A 241 45.68 -9.55 19.24
C ARG A 241 44.48 -10.43 18.90
N CYS A 242 44.51 -11.71 19.26
CA CYS A 242 43.40 -12.63 19.03
C CYS A 242 42.13 -12.17 19.77
N GLN A 243 42.26 -11.76 21.03
CA GLN A 243 41.15 -11.24 21.81
C GLN A 243 40.53 -10.01 21.15
N LYS A 244 41.36 -9.06 20.69
CA LYS A 244 40.89 -7.88 19.97
C LYS A 244 40.10 -8.25 18.71
N ILE A 245 40.57 -9.24 17.95
CA ILE A 245 39.88 -9.75 16.76
C ILE A 245 38.51 -10.36 17.14
N CYS A 246 38.46 -11.20 18.17
CA CYS A 246 37.22 -11.79 18.66
C CYS A 246 36.23 -10.73 19.17
N ASP A 247 36.68 -9.77 19.97
CA ASP A 247 35.85 -8.68 20.49
C ASP A 247 35.28 -7.82 19.33
N GLN A 248 36.11 -7.52 18.32
CA GLN A 248 35.68 -6.80 17.14
C GLN A 248 34.66 -7.61 16.31
N TRP A 249 34.86 -8.91 16.18
CA TRP A 249 33.94 -9.81 15.48
C TRP A 249 32.56 -9.87 16.15
N ASP A 250 32.54 -10.02 17.47
CA ASP A 250 31.30 -10.02 18.24
C ASP A 250 30.56 -8.68 18.11
N ASN A 251 31.31 -7.57 18.18
CA ASN A 251 30.77 -6.23 17.96
C ASN A 251 30.19 -6.05 16.54
N LEU A 252 30.89 -6.53 15.51
CA LEU A 252 30.41 -6.53 14.13
C LEU A 252 29.09 -7.31 14.00
N GLY A 253 28.98 -8.48 14.64
CA GLY A 253 27.74 -9.27 14.68
C GLY A 253 26.57 -8.47 15.28
N VAL A 254 26.80 -7.84 16.43
CA VAL A 254 25.79 -6.99 17.10
C VAL A 254 25.40 -5.78 16.26
N LEU A 255 26.35 -5.07 15.66
CA LEU A 255 26.09 -3.91 14.80
C LEU A 255 25.33 -4.31 13.53
N THR A 256 25.66 -5.47 12.96
CA THR A 256 24.99 -6.01 11.77
C THR A 256 23.52 -6.31 12.05
N GLN A 257 23.24 -6.96 13.18
CA GLN A 257 21.86 -7.25 13.60
C GLN A 257 21.07 -5.98 13.91
N LYS A 258 21.66 -5.03 14.67
CA LYS A 258 21.02 -3.72 14.94
C LYS A 258 20.70 -2.96 13.66
N ARG A 259 21.60 -3.00 12.68
CA ARG A 259 21.39 -2.35 11.38
C ARG A 259 20.26 -3.04 10.61
N ARG A 260 20.22 -4.38 10.56
CA ARG A 260 19.11 -5.13 9.94
C ARG A 260 17.76 -4.72 10.54
N GLU A 261 17.64 -4.74 11.86
CA GLU A 261 16.39 -4.37 12.55
C GLU A 261 15.95 -2.93 12.23
N ALA A 262 16.90 -2.00 12.16
CA ALA A 262 16.60 -0.61 11.79
C ALA A 262 16.16 -0.48 10.33
N LEU A 263 16.81 -1.21 9.40
CA LEU A 263 16.44 -1.24 7.99
C LEU A 263 15.05 -1.83 7.78
N GLU A 264 14.76 -3.00 8.35
CA GLU A 264 13.46 -3.69 8.25
C GLU A 264 12.33 -2.87 8.89
N LYS A 265 12.59 -2.23 10.05
CA LYS A 265 11.63 -1.33 10.68
C LYS A 265 11.30 -0.15 9.77
N THR A 266 12.32 0.45 9.14
CA THR A 266 12.14 1.61 8.27
C THR A 266 11.42 1.23 6.98
N GLU A 267 11.76 0.09 6.38
CA GLU A 267 11.05 -0.46 5.23
C GLU A 267 9.57 -0.64 5.55
N LYS A 268 9.24 -1.32 6.65
CA LYS A 268 7.85 -1.58 7.04
C LYS A 268 7.05 -0.28 7.25
N LEU A 269 7.68 0.75 7.84
CA LEU A 269 7.05 2.06 8.00
C LEU A 269 6.75 2.70 6.64
N LEU A 270 7.73 2.70 5.73
CA LEU A 270 7.57 3.26 4.39
C LEU A 270 6.53 2.48 3.56
N GLU A 271 6.48 1.15 3.65
CA GLU A 271 5.44 0.33 3.00
C GLU A 271 4.04 0.64 3.53
N THR A 272 3.92 0.81 4.85
CA THR A 272 2.63 1.17 5.46
C THR A 272 2.15 2.53 4.95
N ILE A 273 3.06 3.51 4.88
CA ILE A 273 2.74 4.84 4.37
C ILE A 273 2.36 4.80 2.89
N ASP A 274 3.11 4.05 2.08
CA ASP A 274 2.86 3.89 0.64
C ASP A 274 1.46 3.29 0.38
N GLN A 275 1.11 2.25 1.15
CA GLN A 275 -0.20 1.60 1.08
C GLN A 275 -1.34 2.55 1.47
N LEU A 276 -1.15 3.36 2.52
CA LEU A 276 -2.13 4.37 2.93
C LEU A 276 -2.29 5.46 1.87
N TYR A 277 -1.19 5.91 1.23
CA TYR A 277 -1.28 6.87 0.13
C TYR A 277 -2.04 6.32 -1.08
N LEU A 278 -1.81 5.05 -1.42
CA LEU A 278 -2.55 4.38 -2.48
C LEU A 278 -4.04 4.26 -2.13
N GLU A 279 -4.37 3.90 -0.88
CA GLU A 279 -5.76 3.83 -0.42
C GLU A 279 -6.45 5.20 -0.48
N TYR A 280 -5.78 6.25 -0.01
CA TYR A 280 -6.25 7.63 -0.14
C TYR A 280 -6.55 7.96 -1.61
N ALA A 281 -5.61 7.69 -2.52
CA ALA A 281 -5.79 8.01 -3.94
C ALA A 281 -6.98 7.27 -4.56
N LYS A 282 -7.14 5.99 -4.22
CA LYS A 282 -8.24 5.14 -4.69
C LYS A 282 -9.61 5.63 -4.24
N ARG A 283 -9.71 6.22 -3.05
CA ARG A 283 -10.97 6.73 -2.48
C ARG A 283 -11.24 8.18 -2.85
N ALA A 284 -10.20 9.02 -2.84
CA ALA A 284 -10.29 10.44 -3.14
C ALA A 284 -10.74 10.70 -4.59
N ALA A 285 -10.28 9.93 -5.57
CA ALA A 285 -10.66 10.11 -6.96
C ALA A 285 -12.18 9.96 -7.24
N PRO A 286 -12.84 8.84 -6.90
CA PRO A 286 -14.28 8.71 -7.09
C PRO A 286 -15.07 9.66 -6.21
N PHE A 287 -14.63 9.93 -4.98
CA PHE A 287 -15.29 10.90 -4.10
C PHE A 287 -15.23 12.32 -4.67
N ASN A 288 -14.10 12.71 -5.25
CA ASN A 288 -13.96 13.98 -5.95
C ASN A 288 -14.91 14.08 -7.15
N ASN A 289 -14.99 13.04 -7.98
CA ASN A 289 -15.92 13.02 -9.11
C ASN A 289 -17.38 13.10 -8.66
N TRP A 290 -17.73 12.44 -7.55
CA TRP A 290 -19.06 12.55 -6.95
C TRP A 290 -19.36 13.99 -6.50
N MET A 291 -18.39 14.69 -5.88
CA MET A 291 -18.58 16.09 -5.49
C MET A 291 -18.77 17.00 -6.71
N GLU A 292 -18.00 16.81 -7.79
CA GLU A 292 -18.19 17.57 -9.04
C GLU A 292 -19.58 17.35 -9.63
N GLY A 293 -20.01 16.09 -9.78
CA GLY A 293 -21.35 15.76 -10.28
C GLY A 293 -22.47 16.31 -9.38
N ALA A 294 -22.30 16.22 -8.06
CA ALA A 294 -23.26 16.82 -7.12
C ALA A 294 -23.35 18.35 -7.25
N MET A 295 -22.22 19.03 -7.49
CA MET A 295 -22.23 20.47 -7.75
C MET A 295 -22.95 20.81 -9.05
N GLU A 296 -22.73 20.04 -10.12
CA GLU A 296 -23.43 20.19 -11.39
C GLU A 296 -24.95 20.00 -11.22
N ASP A 297 -25.38 18.90 -10.61
CA ASP A 297 -26.80 18.58 -10.38
C ASP A 297 -27.52 19.64 -9.52
N LEU A 298 -26.85 20.16 -8.48
CA LEU A 298 -27.41 21.19 -7.60
C LEU A 298 -27.56 22.54 -8.32
N GLN A 299 -26.72 22.81 -9.30
CA GLN A 299 -26.72 24.05 -10.09
C GLN A 299 -27.52 23.92 -11.39
N ASP A 300 -28.04 22.74 -11.72
CA ASP A 300 -28.78 22.48 -12.95
C ASP A 300 -30.05 23.34 -13.06
N THR A 301 -30.27 23.91 -14.24
CA THR A 301 -31.46 24.74 -14.50
C THR A 301 -32.62 23.86 -14.94
N PHE A 302 -33.76 23.96 -14.27
CA PHE A 302 -34.95 23.17 -14.57
C PHE A 302 -36.14 24.04 -15.00
N ILE A 303 -37.00 23.46 -15.83
CA ILE A 303 -38.26 24.05 -16.27
C ILE A 303 -39.36 23.02 -15.99
N VAL A 304 -40.45 23.46 -15.36
CA VAL A 304 -41.59 22.62 -15.00
C VAL A 304 -42.90 23.33 -15.36
N HIS A 305 -43.92 22.55 -15.70
CA HIS A 305 -45.24 23.06 -16.12
C HIS A 305 -46.38 22.48 -15.28
N THR A 306 -46.08 21.50 -14.43
CA THR A 306 -47.04 20.80 -13.57
C THR A 306 -46.54 20.67 -12.13
N ILE A 307 -47.49 20.43 -11.20
CA ILE A 307 -47.16 20.18 -9.79
C ILE A 307 -46.43 18.83 -9.64
N GLU A 308 -46.83 17.84 -10.43
CA GLU A 308 -46.27 16.50 -10.38
C GLU A 308 -44.78 16.47 -10.76
N GLU A 309 -44.36 17.26 -11.76
CA GLU A 309 -42.95 17.40 -12.16
C GLU A 309 -42.09 18.00 -11.05
N ILE A 310 -42.53 19.11 -10.43
CA ILE A 310 -41.77 19.76 -9.35
C ILE A 310 -41.74 18.91 -8.08
N GLN A 311 -42.79 18.12 -7.80
CA GLN A 311 -42.78 17.13 -6.73
C GLN A 311 -41.76 16.03 -7.00
N GLY A 312 -41.65 15.55 -8.24
CA GLY A 312 -40.62 14.59 -8.65
C GLY A 312 -39.20 15.11 -8.41
N LEU A 313 -38.91 16.36 -8.81
CA LEU A 313 -37.61 17.00 -8.56
C LEU A 313 -37.35 17.19 -7.06
N SER A 314 -38.37 17.57 -6.28
CA SER A 314 -38.26 17.72 -4.83
C SER A 314 -37.94 16.38 -4.16
N MET A 315 -38.61 15.30 -4.56
CA MET A 315 -38.34 13.95 -4.06
C MET A 315 -36.93 13.47 -4.41
N ALA A 316 -36.46 13.72 -5.64
CA ALA A 316 -35.10 13.40 -6.05
C ALA A 316 -34.06 14.17 -5.20
N HIS A 317 -34.33 15.45 -4.91
CA HIS A 317 -33.46 16.24 -4.04
C HIS A 317 -33.45 15.74 -2.59
N GLU A 318 -34.58 15.32 -2.04
CA GLU A 318 -34.64 14.68 -0.71
C GLU A 318 -33.86 13.36 -0.67
N GLN A 319 -33.96 12.53 -1.71
CA GLN A 319 -33.16 11.31 -1.84
C GLN A 319 -31.66 11.62 -1.90
N PHE A 320 -31.26 12.65 -2.65
CA PHE A 320 -29.87 13.12 -2.66
C PHE A 320 -29.42 13.56 -1.26
N LYS A 321 -30.21 14.38 -0.55
CA LYS A 321 -29.90 14.82 0.82
C LYS A 321 -29.72 13.64 1.78
N ALA A 322 -30.48 12.56 1.61
CA ALA A 322 -30.33 11.35 2.40
C ALA A 322 -28.97 10.64 2.21
N THR A 323 -28.26 10.89 1.10
CA THR A 323 -26.91 10.34 0.86
C THR A 323 -25.79 11.16 1.52
N LEU A 324 -26.04 12.43 1.85
CA LEU A 324 -25.02 13.34 2.40
C LEU A 324 -24.36 12.86 3.69
N PRO A 325 -25.07 12.25 4.68
CA PRO A 325 -24.41 11.75 5.89
C PRO A 325 -23.40 10.64 5.59
N GLU A 326 -23.70 9.76 4.62
CA GLU A 326 -22.78 8.69 4.22
C GLU A 326 -21.59 9.25 3.43
N ALA A 327 -21.83 10.25 2.57
CA ALA A 327 -20.76 10.97 1.89
C ALA A 327 -19.84 11.72 2.88
N ASP A 328 -20.36 12.28 3.98
CA ASP A 328 -19.52 12.90 5.01
C ASP A 328 -18.67 11.85 5.76
N LYS A 329 -19.22 10.66 6.03
CA LYS A 329 -18.42 9.55 6.59
C LYS A 329 -17.28 9.15 5.65
N GLU A 330 -17.55 9.06 4.35
CA GLU A 330 -16.52 8.76 3.35
C GLU A 330 -15.42 9.85 3.35
N ARG A 331 -15.82 11.14 3.37
CA ARG A 331 -14.88 12.26 3.53
C ARG A 331 -14.03 12.12 4.78
N GLN A 332 -14.65 11.87 5.93
CA GLN A 332 -13.94 11.72 7.21
C GLN A 332 -12.96 10.55 7.17
N ALA A 333 -13.33 9.43 6.55
CA ALA A 333 -12.46 8.29 6.39
C ALA A 333 -11.26 8.58 5.45
N ILE A 334 -11.48 9.28 4.33
CA ILE A 334 -10.41 9.74 3.43
C ILE A 334 -9.43 10.67 4.17
N LEU A 335 -9.94 11.65 4.93
CA LEU A 335 -9.11 12.54 5.73
C LEU A 335 -8.39 11.79 6.86
N GLY A 336 -9.03 10.78 7.44
CA GLY A 336 -8.45 9.90 8.46
C GLY A 336 -7.20 9.17 7.96
N ILE A 337 -7.22 8.68 6.72
CA ILE A 337 -6.06 8.03 6.10
C ILE A 337 -4.88 9.00 6.02
N HIS A 338 -5.11 10.22 5.51
CA HIS A 338 -4.06 11.24 5.44
C HIS A 338 -3.51 11.63 6.81
N ASN A 339 -4.39 11.76 7.82
CA ASN A 339 -3.98 12.07 9.19
C ASN A 339 -3.12 10.95 9.80
N GLU A 340 -3.43 9.68 9.53
CA GLU A 340 -2.63 8.56 10.02
C GLU A 340 -1.24 8.55 9.38
N VAL A 341 -1.14 8.86 8.07
CA VAL A 341 0.17 9.03 7.41
C VAL A 341 1.00 10.13 8.09
N MET A 342 0.40 11.30 8.34
CA MET A 342 1.08 12.41 9.00
C MET A 342 1.52 12.05 10.43
N LYS A 343 0.68 11.31 11.16
CA LYS A 343 0.98 10.83 12.51
C LYS A 343 2.14 9.83 12.53
N ILE A 344 2.17 8.88 11.59
CA ILE A 344 3.30 7.93 11.46
C ILE A 344 4.58 8.70 11.15
N ALA A 345 4.54 9.62 10.18
CA ALA A 345 5.70 10.41 9.78
C ALA A 345 6.26 11.25 10.95
N GLN A 346 5.39 11.92 11.72
CA GLN A 346 5.79 12.71 12.89
C GLN A 346 6.34 11.84 14.03
N THR A 347 5.72 10.68 14.30
CA THR A 347 6.14 9.81 15.41
C THR A 347 7.53 9.22 15.17
N TYR A 348 7.80 8.79 13.93
CA TYR A 348 9.03 8.10 13.57
C TYR A 348 10.07 9.00 12.89
N HIS A 349 9.80 10.29 12.75
CA HIS A 349 10.69 11.29 12.13
C HIS A 349 11.16 10.87 10.73
N VAL A 350 10.30 10.18 9.98
CA VAL A 350 10.60 9.71 8.62
C VAL A 350 10.57 10.90 7.68
N ASN A 351 11.64 11.08 6.91
CA ASN A 351 11.74 12.20 5.98
C ASN A 351 10.80 11.97 4.79
N MET A 352 9.61 12.55 4.87
CA MET A 352 8.59 12.44 3.85
C MET A 352 8.68 13.63 2.91
N SER A 353 8.83 13.37 1.62
CA SER A 353 8.68 14.37 0.55
C SER A 353 7.20 14.78 0.36
N GLY A 354 6.56 15.21 1.46
CA GLY A 354 5.37 16.08 1.58
C GLY A 354 4.09 15.80 0.79
N THR A 355 4.06 14.81 -0.11
CA THR A 355 3.03 14.75 -1.15
C THR A 355 2.75 13.31 -1.56
N ASN A 356 1.46 13.00 -1.75
CA ASN A 356 1.02 11.70 -2.20
C ASN A 356 1.45 11.48 -3.68
N PRO A 357 2.23 10.44 -4.01
CA PRO A 357 2.69 10.20 -5.39
C PRO A 357 1.59 9.66 -6.31
N TYR A 358 0.46 9.19 -5.77
CA TYR A 358 -0.63 8.53 -6.51
C TYR A 358 -1.84 9.43 -6.78
N SER A 359 -1.90 10.64 -6.20
CA SER A 359 -3.03 11.54 -6.38
C SER A 359 -2.60 13.00 -6.37
N THR A 360 -3.20 13.78 -7.26
CA THR A 360 -3.07 15.25 -7.29
C THR A 360 -4.05 15.95 -6.35
N ILE A 361 -5.04 15.22 -5.81
CA ILE A 361 -6.15 15.79 -5.06
C ILE A 361 -5.73 15.96 -3.59
N SER A 362 -5.64 17.21 -3.14
CA SER A 362 -5.25 17.52 -1.77
C SER A 362 -6.43 17.41 -0.78
N THR A 363 -6.13 17.20 0.50
CA THR A 363 -7.14 17.23 1.57
C THR A 363 -7.84 18.59 1.69
N GLN A 364 -7.12 19.67 1.38
CA GLN A 364 -7.67 21.03 1.34
C GLN A 364 -8.67 21.20 0.20
N GLU A 365 -8.38 20.65 -0.98
CA GLU A 365 -9.27 20.67 -2.13
C GLU A 365 -10.57 19.89 -1.84
N ILE A 366 -10.46 18.70 -1.25
CA ILE A 366 -11.61 17.89 -0.84
C ILE A 366 -12.52 18.67 0.11
N ASN A 367 -11.96 19.28 1.15
CA ASN A 367 -12.75 20.07 2.10
C ASN A 367 -13.41 21.29 1.44
N SER A 368 -12.67 21.98 0.55
CA SER A 368 -13.21 23.15 -0.17
C SER A 368 -14.40 22.78 -1.07
N LYS A 369 -14.32 21.66 -1.80
CA LYS A 369 -15.42 21.16 -2.64
C LYS A 369 -16.60 20.68 -1.80
N TRP A 370 -16.33 19.99 -0.70
CA TRP A 370 -17.37 19.57 0.24
C TRP A 370 -18.16 20.74 0.81
N ASP A 371 -17.47 21.81 1.23
CA ASP A 371 -18.12 23.03 1.72
C ASP A 371 -18.95 23.70 0.62
N ARG A 372 -18.49 23.67 -0.64
CA ARG A 372 -19.25 24.15 -1.79
C ARG A 372 -20.54 23.37 -2.00
N VAL A 373 -20.50 22.03 -1.97
CA VAL A 373 -21.69 21.17 -2.04
C VAL A 373 -22.65 21.51 -0.91
N ARG A 374 -22.18 21.59 0.34
CA ARG A 374 -23.02 21.95 1.50
C ARG A 374 -23.68 23.33 1.39
N GLN A 375 -23.01 24.29 0.75
CA GLN A 375 -23.60 25.62 0.50
C GLN A 375 -24.66 25.63 -0.60
N LEU A 376 -24.58 24.70 -1.57
CA LEU A 376 -25.51 24.61 -2.70
C LEU A 376 -26.81 23.90 -2.32
N VAL A 377 -26.78 22.92 -1.42
CA VAL A 377 -27.98 22.20 -0.94
C VAL A 377 -29.12 23.14 -0.49
N PRO A 378 -28.92 24.06 0.47
CA PRO A 378 -30.01 24.94 0.91
C PRO A 378 -30.47 25.92 -0.17
N LYS A 379 -29.60 26.27 -1.14
CA LYS A 379 -29.98 27.11 -2.29
C LYS A 379 -30.90 26.34 -3.24
N ARG A 380 -30.62 25.05 -3.44
CA ARG A 380 -31.47 24.16 -4.25
C ARG A 380 -32.82 23.93 -3.60
N ASP A 381 -32.85 23.70 -2.29
CA ASP A 381 -34.09 23.61 -1.50
C ASP A 381 -34.97 24.86 -1.71
N GLN A 382 -34.38 26.05 -1.59
CA GLN A 382 -35.09 27.32 -1.78
C GLN A 382 -35.64 27.46 -3.20
N ALA A 383 -34.84 27.16 -4.22
CA ALA A 383 -35.28 27.23 -5.62
C ALA A 383 -36.43 26.26 -5.93
N LEU A 384 -36.39 25.05 -5.40
CA LEU A 384 -37.47 24.06 -5.53
C LEU A 384 -38.74 24.51 -4.80
N MET A 385 -38.60 25.11 -3.61
CA MET A 385 -39.73 25.63 -2.83
C MET A 385 -40.43 26.80 -3.54
N GLU A 386 -39.66 27.74 -4.10
CA GLU A 386 -40.19 28.87 -4.88
C GLU A 386 -40.94 28.38 -6.12
N GLU A 387 -40.37 27.43 -6.86
CA GLU A 387 -41.02 26.89 -8.04
C GLU A 387 -42.27 26.06 -7.69
N HIS A 388 -42.22 25.28 -6.60
CA HIS A 388 -43.39 24.55 -6.12
C HIS A 388 -44.53 25.50 -5.72
N ALA A 389 -44.22 26.63 -5.05
CA ALA A 389 -45.20 27.66 -4.74
C ALA A 389 -45.80 28.29 -6.01
N ARG A 390 -44.98 28.54 -7.04
CA ARG A 390 -45.42 29.03 -8.35
C ARG A 390 -46.39 28.04 -9.01
N GLN A 391 -46.05 26.76 -9.08
CA GLN A 391 -46.91 25.73 -9.69
C GLN A 391 -48.21 25.51 -8.90
N GLN A 392 -48.16 25.58 -7.56
CA GLN A 392 -49.38 25.57 -6.74
C GLN A 392 -50.29 26.76 -7.04
N GLN A 393 -49.72 27.96 -7.20
CA GLN A 393 -50.49 29.15 -7.56
C GLN A 393 -51.10 29.01 -8.97
N ASN A 394 -50.34 28.49 -9.93
CA ASN A 394 -50.82 28.24 -11.29
C ASN A 394 -52.03 27.28 -11.29
N GLU A 395 -51.97 26.19 -10.52
CA GLU A 395 -53.07 25.24 -10.40
C GLU A 395 -54.31 25.85 -9.71
N ARG A 396 -54.12 26.76 -8.73
CA ARG A 396 -55.22 27.52 -8.12
C ARG A 396 -55.92 28.40 -9.14
N LEU A 397 -55.17 29.13 -9.96
CA LEU A 397 -55.72 29.97 -11.03
C LEU A 397 -56.51 29.12 -12.05
N ARG A 398 -55.94 27.99 -12.50
CA ARG A 398 -56.65 27.05 -13.40
C ARG A 398 -57.99 26.60 -12.81
N LYS A 399 -58.01 26.19 -11.54
CA LYS A 399 -59.23 25.75 -10.84
C LYS A 399 -60.23 26.89 -10.63
N GLN A 400 -59.76 28.09 -10.29
CA GLN A 400 -60.63 29.25 -10.07
C GLN A 400 -61.35 29.66 -11.36
N PHE A 401 -60.61 29.78 -12.46
CA PHE A 401 -61.19 30.06 -13.78
C PHE A 401 -62.19 28.96 -14.18
N ALA A 402 -61.81 27.69 -14.03
CA ALA A 402 -62.67 26.57 -14.39
C ALA A 402 -63.96 26.52 -13.56
N ALA A 403 -63.88 26.76 -12.25
CA ALA A 403 -65.04 26.78 -11.36
C ALA A 403 -66.06 27.84 -11.78
N GLN A 404 -65.60 29.03 -12.18
CA GLN A 404 -66.47 30.08 -12.68
C GLN A 404 -67.00 29.78 -14.09
N ALA A 405 -66.12 29.39 -15.02
CA ALA A 405 -66.49 29.10 -16.40
C ALA A 405 -67.51 27.95 -16.51
N ASN A 406 -67.36 26.91 -15.70
CA ASN A 406 -68.28 25.76 -15.65
C ASN A 406 -69.68 26.11 -15.11
N VAL A 407 -69.84 27.26 -14.43
CA VAL A 407 -71.15 27.78 -14.01
C VAL A 407 -71.69 28.78 -15.03
N ILE A 408 -70.83 29.67 -15.52
CA ILE A 408 -71.18 30.74 -16.47
C ILE A 408 -71.60 30.16 -17.82
N GLY A 409 -70.84 29.20 -18.37
CA GLY A 409 -71.11 28.59 -19.67
C GLY A 409 -72.53 28.00 -19.76
N PRO A 410 -72.92 27.07 -18.87
CA PRO A 410 -74.28 26.55 -18.83
C PRO A 410 -75.34 27.63 -18.55
N TRP A 411 -75.05 28.60 -17.69
CA TRP A 411 -76.00 29.70 -17.41
C TRP A 411 -76.32 30.51 -18.68
N ILE A 412 -75.30 30.81 -19.51
CA ILE A 412 -75.50 31.49 -20.80
C ILE A 412 -76.38 30.62 -21.71
N GLN A 413 -76.09 29.31 -21.82
CA GLN A 413 -76.88 28.40 -22.63
C GLN A 413 -78.34 28.32 -22.18
N THR A 414 -78.59 28.19 -20.87
CA THR A 414 -79.95 28.14 -20.31
C THR A 414 -80.69 29.45 -20.59
N LYS A 415 -80.07 30.61 -20.38
CA LYS A 415 -80.71 31.90 -20.66
C LYS A 415 -80.98 32.10 -22.15
N MET A 416 -80.07 31.68 -23.02
CA MET A 416 -80.32 31.68 -24.47
C MET A 416 -81.51 30.81 -24.85
N GLN A 417 -81.64 29.61 -24.27
CA GLN A 417 -82.78 28.72 -24.51
C GLN A 417 -84.09 29.30 -23.97
N GLU A 418 -84.09 29.90 -22.77
CA GLU A 418 -85.26 30.54 -22.17
C GLU A 418 -85.75 31.75 -22.99
N ILE A 419 -84.85 32.62 -23.46
CA ILE A 419 -85.20 33.72 -24.37
C ILE A 419 -85.78 33.15 -25.67
N GLY A 420 -85.15 32.09 -26.20
CA GLY A 420 -85.66 31.35 -27.36
C GLY A 420 -87.08 30.85 -27.14
N ARG A 421 -87.37 30.25 -25.98
CA ARG A 421 -88.71 29.77 -25.59
C ARG A 421 -89.71 30.90 -25.43
N ILE A 422 -89.40 32.01 -24.75
CA ILE A 422 -90.36 33.13 -24.59
C ILE A 422 -90.78 33.70 -25.95
N ALA A 423 -89.86 33.69 -26.91
CA ALA A 423 -90.15 34.13 -28.25
C ALA A 423 -90.93 33.07 -29.10
N ILE A 424 -91.01 31.81 -28.67
CA ILE A 424 -91.75 30.70 -29.34
C ILE A 424 -93.07 30.43 -28.63
N GLU A 425 -93.01 30.18 -27.32
CA GLU A 425 -94.13 29.95 -26.40
C GLU A 425 -94.89 31.26 -26.24
N MET A 426 -95.79 31.41 -27.19
CA MET A 426 -96.60 32.57 -27.41
C MET A 426 -97.74 32.65 -26.36
N HIS A 427 -97.44 32.58 -25.06
CA HIS A 427 -98.43 32.62 -23.97
C HIS A 427 -98.41 33.98 -23.25
N GLY A 428 -99.59 34.55 -22.98
CA GLY A 428 -99.75 35.86 -22.35
C GLY A 428 -99.88 37.03 -23.34
N THR A 429 -100.07 38.24 -22.80
CA THR A 429 -100.13 39.46 -23.62
C THR A 429 -98.74 39.85 -24.14
N LEU A 430 -98.66 40.68 -25.18
CA LEU A 430 -97.36 41.18 -25.65
C LEU A 430 -96.67 42.03 -24.57
N GLU A 431 -97.46 42.70 -23.74
CA GLU A 431 -97.05 43.43 -22.54
C GLU A 431 -96.41 42.51 -21.49
N ASP A 432 -96.95 41.32 -21.26
CA ASP A 432 -96.36 40.35 -20.34
C ASP A 432 -95.01 39.83 -20.87
N GLN A 433 -94.93 39.57 -22.18
CA GLN A 433 -93.71 39.09 -22.83
C GLN A 433 -92.59 40.13 -22.82
N ILE A 434 -92.88 41.39 -23.14
CA ILE A 434 -91.88 42.45 -23.04
C ILE A 434 -91.46 42.68 -21.59
N ASN A 435 -92.38 42.62 -20.62
CA ASN A 435 -92.06 42.74 -19.20
C ASN A 435 -91.14 41.60 -18.74
N HIS A 436 -91.40 40.36 -19.16
CA HIS A 436 -90.55 39.21 -18.87
C HIS A 436 -89.17 39.38 -19.52
N LEU A 437 -89.09 39.78 -20.79
CA LEU A 437 -87.81 40.01 -21.49
C LEU A 437 -87.00 41.15 -20.85
N ARG A 438 -87.64 42.25 -20.44
CA ARG A 438 -86.99 43.34 -19.69
C ARG A 438 -86.49 42.87 -18.32
N GLN A 439 -87.19 41.94 -17.67
CA GLN A 439 -86.71 41.31 -16.45
C GLN A 439 -85.49 40.41 -16.70
N TYR A 440 -85.48 39.63 -17.80
CA TYR A 440 -84.31 38.86 -18.21
C TYR A 440 -83.12 39.75 -18.57
N GLU A 441 -83.35 40.88 -19.25
CA GLU A 441 -82.32 41.88 -19.57
C GLU A 441 -81.69 42.42 -18.29
N LYS A 442 -82.52 42.80 -17.31
CA LYS A 442 -82.03 43.23 -15.99
C LYS A 442 -81.23 42.12 -15.29
N ASN A 443 -81.69 40.88 -15.37
CA ASN A 443 -80.97 39.74 -14.79
C ASN A 443 -79.62 39.48 -15.46
N ILE A 444 -79.52 39.66 -16.78
CA ILE A 444 -78.27 39.56 -17.54
C ILE A 444 -77.32 40.69 -17.15
N VAL A 445 -77.79 41.94 -17.10
CA VAL A 445 -76.99 43.08 -16.66
C VAL A 445 -76.46 42.86 -15.24
N ASN A 446 -77.28 42.34 -14.32
CA ASN A 446 -76.86 42.01 -12.95
C ASN A 446 -75.81 40.89 -12.89
N TYR A 447 -75.72 40.03 -13.90
CA TYR A 447 -74.76 38.93 -13.97
C TYR A 447 -73.40 39.34 -14.56
N LYS A 448 -73.33 40.51 -15.23
CA LYS A 448 -72.12 41.07 -15.85
C LYS A 448 -70.88 41.09 -14.95
N PRO A 449 -70.95 41.44 -13.64
CA PRO A 449 -69.75 41.44 -12.78
C PRO A 449 -69.06 40.08 -12.66
N LYS A 450 -69.79 38.97 -12.83
CA LYS A 450 -69.19 37.62 -12.83
C LYS A 450 -68.42 37.32 -14.10
N ILE A 451 -68.84 37.89 -15.23
CA ILE A 451 -68.09 37.80 -16.49
C ILE A 451 -66.80 38.62 -16.37
N ASP A 452 -66.89 39.81 -15.77
CA ASP A 452 -65.73 40.68 -15.55
C ASP A 452 -64.71 40.05 -14.59
N GLN A 453 -65.18 39.34 -13.55
CA GLN A 453 -64.30 38.56 -12.69
C GLN A 453 -63.61 37.42 -13.46
N LEU A 454 -64.34 36.69 -14.30
CA LEU A 454 -63.76 35.61 -15.11
C LEU A 454 -62.71 36.14 -16.10
N GLU A 455 -62.95 37.31 -16.69
CA GLU A 455 -62.00 38.01 -17.57
C GLU A 455 -60.72 38.40 -16.80
N SER A 456 -60.86 38.91 -15.57
CA SER A 456 -59.72 39.21 -14.70
C SER A 456 -58.93 37.96 -14.32
N ASP A 457 -59.61 36.86 -13.98
CA ASP A 457 -58.97 35.58 -13.68
C ASP A 457 -58.24 35.02 -14.92
N HIS A 458 -58.80 35.19 -16.11
CA HIS A 458 -58.14 34.81 -17.37
C HIS A 458 -56.88 35.64 -17.63
N GLN A 459 -56.91 36.94 -17.37
CA GLN A 459 -55.75 37.81 -17.49
C GLN A 459 -54.60 37.36 -16.58
N GLN A 460 -54.90 37.02 -15.31
CA GLN A 460 -53.89 36.50 -14.38
C GLN A 460 -53.28 35.18 -14.87
N ILE A 461 -54.07 34.29 -15.48
CA ILE A 461 -53.59 33.04 -16.09
C ILE A 461 -52.62 33.33 -17.25
N GLN A 462 -52.94 34.30 -18.11
CA GLN A 462 -52.08 34.69 -19.24
C GLN A 462 -50.78 35.36 -18.78
N GLU A 463 -50.85 36.24 -17.79
CA GLU A 463 -49.67 36.88 -17.17
C GLU A 463 -48.76 35.86 -16.48
N ALA A 464 -49.33 34.77 -15.95
CA ALA A 464 -48.61 33.62 -15.41
C ALA A 464 -48.09 32.63 -16.49
N LEU A 465 -48.30 32.93 -17.78
CA LEU A 465 -47.88 32.10 -18.93
C LEU A 465 -48.49 30.69 -18.94
N ILE A 466 -49.74 30.57 -18.46
CA ILE A 466 -50.49 29.31 -18.44
C ILE A 466 -51.43 29.29 -19.66
N PHE A 467 -51.29 28.28 -20.52
CA PHE A 467 -52.10 28.18 -21.75
C PHE A 467 -53.07 27.00 -21.75
N ASP A 468 -52.96 26.12 -20.76
CA ASP A 468 -53.77 24.91 -20.62
C ASP A 468 -54.64 24.96 -19.36
N ASN A 469 -55.84 24.39 -19.46
CA ASN A 469 -56.70 24.19 -18.29
C ASN A 469 -57.46 22.86 -18.39
N LYS A 470 -56.97 21.85 -17.68
CA LYS A 470 -57.59 20.51 -17.63
C LYS A 470 -58.93 20.45 -16.89
N HIS A 471 -59.34 21.52 -16.21
CA HIS A 471 -60.53 21.52 -15.33
C HIS A 471 -61.80 22.05 -15.99
N THR A 472 -61.74 22.54 -17.23
CA THR A 472 -62.88 23.07 -17.98
C THR A 472 -62.71 22.88 -19.47
N ASN A 473 -63.81 22.62 -20.18
CA ASN A 473 -63.86 22.64 -21.64
C ASN A 473 -64.21 24.03 -22.20
N TYR A 474 -64.62 24.97 -21.33
CA TYR A 474 -64.89 26.35 -21.71
C TYR A 474 -63.60 27.16 -21.69
N THR A 475 -63.23 27.70 -22.85
CA THR A 475 -62.19 28.73 -22.95
C THR A 475 -62.81 30.12 -22.79
N MET A 476 -62.00 31.14 -22.48
CA MET A 476 -62.53 32.51 -22.34
C MET A 476 -63.23 32.98 -23.63
N GLU A 477 -62.72 32.56 -24.79
CA GLU A 477 -63.34 32.89 -26.08
C GLU A 477 -64.76 32.33 -26.22
N HIS A 478 -65.01 31.09 -25.78
CA HIS A 478 -66.36 30.52 -25.77
C HIS A 478 -67.32 31.34 -24.90
N ILE A 479 -66.84 31.85 -23.76
CA ILE A 479 -67.66 32.65 -22.83
C ILE A 479 -67.92 34.05 -23.40
N ARG A 480 -66.92 34.72 -23.99
CA ARG A 480 -67.07 36.04 -24.63
C ARG A 480 -68.11 36.00 -25.75
N VAL A 481 -67.92 35.08 -26.70
CA VAL A 481 -68.85 34.91 -27.83
C VAL A 481 -70.25 34.54 -27.34
N GLY A 482 -70.36 33.60 -26.39
CA GLY A 482 -71.64 33.22 -25.82
C GLY A 482 -72.36 34.38 -25.12
N TRP A 483 -71.63 35.21 -24.39
CA TRP A 483 -72.16 36.36 -23.67
C TRP A 483 -72.62 37.48 -24.62
N GLU A 484 -71.81 37.83 -25.61
CA GLU A 484 -72.16 38.83 -26.63
C GLU A 484 -73.35 38.39 -27.47
N GLN A 485 -73.41 37.10 -27.82
CA GLN A 485 -74.55 36.52 -28.53
C GLN A 485 -75.82 36.56 -27.68
N LEU A 486 -75.73 36.30 -26.37
CA LEU A 486 -76.86 36.40 -25.44
C LEU A 486 -77.40 37.83 -25.37
N LEU A 487 -76.53 38.83 -25.22
CA LEU A 487 -76.89 40.25 -25.22
C LEU A 487 -77.57 40.68 -26.53
N THR A 488 -77.00 40.26 -27.66
CA THR A 488 -77.55 40.57 -28.98
C THR A 488 -78.91 39.88 -29.20
N THR A 489 -79.07 38.65 -28.71
CA THR A 489 -80.32 37.88 -28.82
C THR A 489 -81.41 38.54 -28.01
N ILE A 490 -81.18 38.90 -26.75
CA ILE A 490 -82.23 39.54 -25.94
C ILE A 490 -82.62 40.91 -26.47
N ALA A 491 -81.65 41.74 -26.88
CA ALA A 491 -81.93 43.06 -27.45
C ALA A 491 -82.77 42.96 -28.74
N ARG A 492 -82.44 41.99 -29.60
CA ARG A 492 -83.20 41.71 -30.81
C ARG A 492 -84.62 41.22 -30.51
N THR A 493 -84.78 40.26 -29.60
CA THR A 493 -86.10 39.73 -29.23
C THR A 493 -86.99 40.80 -28.57
N ILE A 494 -86.41 41.68 -27.73
CA ILE A 494 -87.14 42.83 -27.17
C ILE A 494 -87.63 43.75 -28.29
N ASN A 495 -86.75 44.14 -29.22
CA ASN A 495 -87.12 45.00 -30.35
C ASN A 495 -88.17 44.35 -31.25
N GLU A 496 -88.08 43.03 -31.48
CA GLU A 496 -89.10 42.29 -32.22
C GLU A 496 -90.48 42.35 -31.55
N VAL A 497 -90.56 42.17 -30.23
CA VAL A 497 -91.81 42.28 -29.47
C VAL A 497 -92.31 43.73 -29.43
N GLU A 498 -91.44 44.72 -29.26
CA GLU A 498 -91.79 46.15 -29.33
C GLU A 498 -92.41 46.53 -30.67
N ASN A 499 -91.84 46.05 -31.78
CA ASN A 499 -92.40 46.26 -33.12
C ASN A 499 -93.76 45.57 -33.29
N GLN A 500 -93.96 44.39 -32.70
CA GLN A 500 -95.27 43.72 -32.71
C GLN A 500 -96.33 44.53 -31.95
N ILE A 501 -95.99 45.11 -30.79
CA ILE A 501 -96.88 45.98 -30.01
C ILE A 501 -97.26 47.23 -30.82
N LEU A 502 -96.27 47.94 -31.37
CA LEU A 502 -96.48 49.12 -32.21
C LEU A 502 -97.39 48.82 -33.41
N THR A 503 -97.19 47.66 -34.04
CA THR A 503 -97.98 47.23 -35.21
C THR A 503 -99.43 46.91 -34.83
N ARG A 504 -99.64 46.22 -33.71
CA ARG A 504 -100.97 45.95 -33.15
C ARG A 504 -101.73 47.24 -32.88
N ASP A 505 -101.07 48.20 -32.21
CA ASP A 505 -101.67 49.46 -31.76
C ASP A 505 -101.99 50.38 -32.94
N ALA A 506 -101.10 50.49 -33.93
CA ALA A 506 -101.33 51.28 -35.15
C ALA A 506 -102.52 50.78 -35.98
N LYS A 507 -102.86 49.48 -35.87
CA LYS A 507 -103.92 48.81 -36.65
C LYS A 507 -105.22 48.63 -35.87
N GLY A 508 -105.23 48.91 -34.56
CA GLY A 508 -106.42 48.76 -33.72
C GLY A 508 -106.88 47.31 -33.54
N ILE A 509 -105.96 46.33 -33.58
CA ILE A 509 -106.27 44.90 -33.41
C ILE A 509 -106.60 44.64 -31.93
N SER A 510 -107.76 44.05 -31.65
CA SER A 510 -108.14 43.75 -30.26
C SER A 510 -107.33 42.57 -29.69
N GLN A 511 -107.22 42.50 -28.36
CA GLN A 511 -106.49 41.42 -27.69
C GLN A 511 -107.12 40.03 -27.97
N GLU A 512 -108.43 39.96 -28.20
CA GLU A 512 -109.14 38.74 -28.58
C GLU A 512 -108.78 38.28 -29.99
N GLN A 513 -108.76 39.19 -30.96
CA GLN A 513 -108.32 38.90 -32.34
C GLN A 513 -106.85 38.49 -32.39
N MET A 514 -106.00 39.15 -31.60
CA MET A 514 -104.59 38.79 -31.49
C MET A 514 -104.40 37.39 -30.92
N ASN A 515 -105.18 37.02 -29.89
CA ASN A 515 -105.17 35.68 -29.32
C ASN A 515 -105.72 34.62 -30.30
N GLU A 516 -106.70 34.96 -31.13
CA GLU A 516 -107.22 34.10 -32.20
C GLU A 516 -106.15 33.82 -33.26
N PHE A 517 -105.48 34.88 -33.77
CA PHE A 517 -104.35 34.74 -34.70
C PHE A 517 -103.23 33.89 -34.11
N ARG A 518 -102.94 34.06 -32.82
CA ARG A 518 -101.91 33.34 -32.07
C ARG A 518 -102.23 31.86 -31.88
N ASN A 519 -103.49 31.55 -31.54
CA ASN A 519 -103.96 30.18 -31.42
C ASN A 519 -103.94 29.46 -32.76
N SER A 520 -104.37 30.12 -33.84
CA SER A 520 -104.27 29.54 -35.19
C SER A 520 -102.82 29.36 -35.62
N PHE A 521 -101.94 30.35 -35.42
CA PHE A 521 -100.52 30.21 -35.76
C PHE A 521 -99.86 29.05 -35.02
N ASN A 522 -100.04 28.97 -33.70
CA ASN A 522 -99.47 27.90 -32.87
C ASN A 522 -100.05 26.51 -33.21
N HIS A 523 -101.31 26.43 -33.68
CA HIS A 523 -101.91 25.16 -34.11
C HIS A 523 -101.22 24.58 -35.35
N PHE A 524 -100.76 25.45 -36.26
CA PHE A 524 -100.11 25.04 -37.50
C PHE A 524 -98.57 25.00 -37.41
N ASP A 525 -97.95 25.67 -36.42
CA ASP A 525 -96.50 25.58 -36.15
C ASP A 525 -96.17 24.34 -35.29
N ARG A 526 -96.34 23.15 -35.89
CA ARG A 526 -96.17 21.87 -35.17
C ARG A 526 -94.74 21.65 -34.67
N GLU A 527 -93.75 22.22 -35.35
CA GLU A 527 -92.33 22.13 -34.98
C GLU A 527 -91.92 23.18 -33.93
N HIS A 528 -92.83 24.09 -33.53
CA HIS A 528 -92.55 25.19 -32.60
C HIS A 528 -91.32 26.00 -33.04
N SER A 529 -91.17 26.16 -34.36
CA SER A 529 -90.01 26.79 -34.98
C SER A 529 -90.12 28.33 -34.95
N GLY A 530 -91.31 28.85 -34.67
CA GLY A 530 -91.66 30.26 -34.84
C GLY A 530 -91.89 30.63 -36.31
N THR A 531 -91.96 29.65 -37.21
CA THR A 531 -92.09 29.83 -38.67
C THR A 531 -93.07 28.83 -39.27
N LEU A 532 -94.13 29.31 -39.94
CA LEU A 532 -95.00 28.45 -40.76
C LEU A 532 -94.42 28.27 -42.16
N GLY A 533 -94.35 27.02 -42.64
CA GLY A 533 -94.06 26.73 -44.05
C GLY A 533 -95.19 27.20 -44.98
N PRO A 534 -95.00 27.21 -46.31
CA PRO A 534 -95.99 27.74 -47.26
C PRO A 534 -97.37 27.08 -47.16
N GLU A 535 -97.40 25.76 -46.95
CA GLU A 535 -98.64 24.98 -46.79
C GLU A 535 -99.29 25.20 -45.41
N GLU A 536 -98.49 25.30 -44.35
CA GLU A 536 -98.96 25.57 -42.98
C GLU A 536 -99.49 27.01 -42.85
N PHE A 537 -98.86 27.97 -43.54
CA PHE A 537 -99.30 29.35 -43.61
C PHE A 537 -100.64 29.48 -44.35
N LYS A 538 -100.81 28.75 -45.47
CA LYS A 538 -102.09 28.68 -46.19
C LYS A 538 -103.19 28.08 -45.30
N ALA A 539 -102.89 26.98 -44.61
CA ALA A 539 -103.83 26.35 -43.68
C ALA A 539 -104.20 27.26 -42.49
N CYS A 540 -103.24 28.02 -41.97
CA CYS A 540 -103.46 29.01 -40.92
C CYS A 540 -104.41 30.13 -41.36
N LEU A 541 -104.24 30.66 -42.58
CA LEU A 541 -105.13 31.70 -43.12
C LEU A 541 -106.55 31.21 -43.36
N ILE A 542 -106.71 29.97 -43.85
CA ILE A 542 -108.01 29.32 -44.01
C ILE A 542 -108.70 29.15 -42.65
N SER A 543 -107.97 28.71 -41.62
CA SER A 543 -108.49 28.57 -40.26
C SER A 543 -108.96 29.90 -39.64
N LEU A 544 -108.42 31.02 -40.09
CA LEU A 544 -108.81 32.36 -39.67
C LEU A 544 -109.97 32.94 -40.51
N GLY A 545 -110.61 32.12 -41.35
CA GLY A 545 -111.78 32.50 -42.14
C GLY A 545 -111.46 33.13 -43.49
N TYR A 546 -110.19 33.17 -43.90
CA TYR A 546 -109.78 33.69 -45.19
C TYR A 546 -109.64 32.55 -46.20
N ASP A 547 -110.68 32.32 -47.00
CA ASP A 547 -110.61 31.33 -48.08
C ASP A 547 -109.79 31.87 -49.24
N ILE A 548 -108.69 31.19 -49.54
CA ILE A 548 -107.74 31.53 -50.59
C ILE A 548 -107.85 30.41 -51.62
N GLY A 549 -108.69 30.61 -52.63
CA GLY A 549 -108.71 29.76 -53.82
C GLY A 549 -107.30 29.61 -54.41
N ASN A 550 -107.05 28.58 -55.22
CA ASN A 550 -105.74 28.28 -55.84
C ASN A 550 -105.27 29.38 -56.82
N ASP A 551 -104.98 30.57 -56.30
CA ASP A 551 -104.56 31.74 -57.04
C ASP A 551 -103.02 31.87 -56.97
N PRO A 552 -102.31 31.77 -58.12
CA PRO A 552 -100.84 31.83 -58.17
C PRO A 552 -100.23 33.11 -57.59
N GLN A 553 -101.01 34.19 -57.44
CA GLN A 553 -100.54 35.45 -56.86
C GLN A 553 -100.32 35.37 -55.34
N VAL A 554 -101.06 34.51 -54.62
CA VAL A 554 -100.93 34.39 -53.16
C VAL A 554 -99.73 33.51 -52.78
N LEU A 555 -99.41 32.50 -53.59
CA LEU A 555 -98.13 31.76 -53.50
C LEU A 555 -96.92 32.67 -53.81
N LYS A 556 -97.08 33.66 -54.69
CA LYS A 556 -96.06 34.70 -54.89
C LYS A 556 -95.96 35.65 -53.70
N LEU A 557 -97.07 36.05 -53.08
CA LEU A 557 -97.03 36.87 -51.87
C LEU A 557 -96.41 36.13 -50.69
N SER A 558 -96.72 34.85 -50.47
CA SER A 558 -96.06 34.04 -49.45
C SER A 558 -94.56 33.90 -49.73
N CYS A 559 -94.16 33.71 -51.00
CA CYS A 559 -92.76 33.70 -51.38
C CYS A 559 -92.06 35.07 -51.24
N VAL A 560 -92.70 36.21 -51.51
CA VAL A 560 -92.10 37.55 -51.35
C VAL A 560 -91.94 37.91 -49.88
N VAL A 561 -92.93 37.56 -49.07
CA VAL A 561 -92.93 37.71 -47.61
C VAL A 561 -91.86 36.81 -46.96
N MET A 562 -91.60 35.61 -47.53
CA MET A 562 -90.49 34.73 -47.08
C MET A 562 -89.11 35.09 -47.67
N MET A 563 -89.02 35.59 -48.91
CA MET A 563 -87.74 35.86 -49.60
C MET A 563 -87.00 37.10 -49.08
N ASN A 564 -87.71 38.11 -48.55
CA ASN A 564 -87.05 39.32 -48.04
C ASN A 564 -86.32 39.12 -46.68
N ASN A 565 -86.53 37.99 -46.00
CA ASN A 565 -86.00 37.73 -44.66
C ASN A 565 -84.92 36.64 -44.58
N THR A 566 -84.52 36.02 -45.71
CA THR A 566 -83.36 35.12 -45.72
C THR A 566 -82.02 35.86 -45.64
N VAL A 567 -81.98 37.19 -45.79
CA VAL A 567 -80.71 37.95 -45.83
C VAL A 567 -80.56 38.94 -44.66
N HIS A 568 -81.63 39.40 -44.03
CA HIS A 568 -81.55 40.12 -42.75
C HIS A 568 -82.87 39.95 -41.98
N SER A 569 -82.77 39.68 -40.67
CA SER A 569 -83.88 39.51 -39.72
C SER A 569 -84.74 38.25 -39.88
N LEU A 570 -84.47 37.25 -39.03
CA LEU A 570 -85.42 36.18 -38.68
C LEU A 570 -86.60 36.78 -37.88
N SER A 571 -87.38 37.67 -38.48
CA SER A 571 -88.66 38.07 -37.89
C SER A 571 -89.62 36.88 -38.02
N ARG A 572 -89.92 36.26 -36.88
CA ARG A 572 -90.74 35.04 -36.80
C ARG A 572 -92.12 35.28 -37.43
N ASN A 573 -92.60 34.30 -38.21
CA ASN A 573 -93.71 34.40 -39.18
C ASN A 573 -95.06 34.87 -38.57
N PHE A 574 -95.20 35.00 -37.25
CA PHE A 574 -96.38 35.62 -36.64
C PHE A 574 -96.56 37.07 -37.11
N GLY A 575 -95.46 37.84 -37.21
CA GLY A 575 -95.49 39.20 -37.75
C GLY A 575 -95.89 39.25 -39.23
N LEU A 576 -95.72 38.14 -39.97
CA LEU A 576 -96.08 38.01 -41.38
C LEU A 576 -97.54 37.58 -41.56
N VAL A 577 -98.08 36.72 -40.69
CA VAL A 577 -99.53 36.46 -40.60
C VAL A 577 -100.26 37.77 -40.23
N LEU A 578 -99.76 38.49 -39.22
CA LEU A 578 -100.26 39.83 -38.90
C LEU A 578 -100.12 40.77 -40.10
N GLY A 579 -98.95 40.82 -40.75
CA GLY A 579 -98.68 41.64 -41.93
C GLY A 579 -99.59 41.35 -43.13
N PHE A 580 -99.96 40.09 -43.35
CA PHE A 580 -100.89 39.68 -44.41
C PHE A 580 -102.35 40.04 -44.06
N LEU A 581 -102.75 39.86 -42.79
CA LEU A 581 -104.05 40.31 -42.26
C LEU A 581 -104.20 41.83 -42.25
N ILE A 582 -103.07 42.54 -42.16
CA ILE A 582 -102.92 44.00 -42.18
C ILE A 582 -103.05 44.57 -43.60
N LEU A 583 -102.75 43.80 -44.65
CA LEU A 583 -102.81 44.24 -46.05
C LEU A 583 -104.19 44.05 -46.69
N LYS A 584 -105.08 43.31 -46.03
CA LYS A 584 -106.53 43.32 -46.28
C LYS A 584 -107.22 44.24 -45.28
#